data_AF-A0A0D2M610-F1
#
_entry.id   AF-A0A0D2M610-F1
#
_cell.length_a   1.000
_cell.length_b   1.000
_cell.length_c   1.000
_cell.angle_alpha   90.00
_cell.angle_beta   90.00
_cell.angle_gamma   90.00
#
_symmetry.space_group_name_H-M   'P 1'
#
loop_
_entity.id
_entity.type
_entity.pdbx_description
1 polymer ?
#
loop_
_entity_poly.entity_id
_entity_poly.type
_entity_poly.pdbx_seq_one_letter_code
_entity_poly.pdbx_strand_id
1 'polypeptide(L)'
;MAEEQPSGLFAIFMLTIYSLILIPYTLYRLCSSADEKAEAVVKSKKKASGWQTLASKAFTKGTLLMLLAWGVWVLMLFYVKAASSEIKPFDPFEILGVERTATDKEIKKAYRKLSLQFHPDKYP
;
A
#
# COMPACT_ATOMS: atom_id res chain seq x y z
N MET A 1 9.01 -1.11 -28.83
CA MET A 1 7.74 -0.99 -28.08
C MET A 1 8.08 -1.27 -26.63
N ALA A 2 8.28 -0.21 -25.84
CA ALA A 2 8.55 -0.36 -24.43
C ALA A 2 7.23 -0.77 -23.78
N GLU A 3 7.11 -2.03 -23.40
CA GLU A 3 6.06 -2.42 -22.47
C GLU A 3 6.34 -1.69 -21.16
N GLU A 4 5.60 -0.61 -20.93
CA GLU A 4 5.52 -0.02 -19.60
C GLU A 4 4.81 -1.04 -18.71
N GLN A 5 5.60 -1.96 -18.17
CA GLN A 5 5.18 -2.84 -17.10
C GLN A 5 4.50 -1.96 -16.05
N PRO A 6 3.25 -2.24 -15.65
CA PRO A 6 2.58 -1.48 -14.62
C PRO A 6 3.35 -1.71 -13.33
N SER A 7 4.31 -0.81 -13.05
CA SER A 7 5.16 -0.92 -11.88
C SER A 7 4.27 -0.99 -10.65
N GLY A 8 4.44 -2.03 -9.82
CA GLY A 8 3.68 -2.20 -8.59
C GLY A 8 3.73 -0.96 -7.67
N LEU A 9 4.69 -0.05 -7.92
CA LEU A 9 4.81 1.28 -7.33
C LEU A 9 3.54 2.12 -7.41
N PHE A 10 2.81 2.13 -8.53
CA PHE A 10 1.56 2.90 -8.64
C PHE A 10 0.47 2.35 -7.73
N ALA A 11 0.35 1.02 -7.66
CA ALA A 11 -0.61 0.35 -6.78
C ALA A 11 -0.25 0.56 -5.30
N ILE A 12 1.04 0.53 -4.95
CA ILE A 12 1.53 0.89 -3.61
C ILE A 12 1.23 2.34 -3.28
N PHE A 13 1.46 3.29 -4.21
CA PHE A 13 1.16 4.70 -4.03
C PHE A 13 -0.34 4.96 -3.78
N MET A 14 -1.21 4.31 -4.55
CA MET A 14 -2.65 4.40 -4.30
C MET A 14 -3.03 3.80 -2.95
N LEU A 15 -2.38 2.70 -2.55
CA LEU A 15 -2.60 2.08 -1.24
C LEU A 15 -2.21 2.97 -0.07
N THR A 16 -1.11 3.73 -0.19
CA THR A 16 -0.71 4.67 0.87
C THR A 16 -1.71 5.81 1.00
N ILE A 17 -2.18 6.39 -0.11
CA ILE A 17 -3.22 7.43 -0.11
C ILE A 17 -4.50 6.91 0.55
N TYR A 18 -4.95 5.71 0.18
CA TYR A 18 -6.14 5.11 0.79
C TYR A 18 -5.95 4.87 2.30
N SER A 19 -4.78 4.39 2.73
CA SER A 19 -4.50 4.17 4.15
C SER A 19 -4.48 5.47 4.96
N LEU A 20 -3.95 6.55 4.38
CA LEU A 20 -3.85 7.86 5.02
C LEU A 20 -5.21 8.51 5.23
N ILE A 21 -6.22 8.16 4.41
CA ILE A 21 -7.59 8.67 4.57
C ILE A 21 -8.42 7.72 5.45
N LEU A 22 -8.29 6.40 5.25
CA LEU A 22 -9.11 5.38 5.90
C LEU A 22 -8.77 5.23 7.39
N ILE A 23 -7.49 5.25 7.76
CA ILE A 23 -7.05 5.06 9.15
C ILE A 23 -7.51 6.21 10.06
N PRO A 24 -7.24 7.50 9.77
CA PRO A 24 -7.71 8.57 10.65
C PRO A 24 -9.24 8.68 10.65
N TYR A 25 -9.92 8.41 9.53
CA TYR A 25 -11.38 8.39 9.49
C TYR A 25 -11.97 7.28 10.38
N THR A 26 -11.39 6.08 10.34
CA THR A 26 -11.84 4.96 11.18
C THR A 26 -11.57 5.20 12.66
N LEU A 27 -10.41 5.76 13.01
CA LEU A 27 -10.09 6.19 14.37
C LEU A 27 -11.02 7.29 14.85
N TYR A 28 -11.25 8.32 14.05
CA TYR A 28 -12.19 9.40 14.38
C TYR A 28 -13.60 8.86 14.64
N ARG A 29 -14.12 7.99 13.76
CA ARG A 29 -15.46 7.41 13.92
C ARG A 29 -15.55 6.45 15.11
N LEU A 30 -14.50 5.67 15.38
CA LEU A 30 -14.46 4.75 16.51
C LEU A 30 -14.38 5.50 17.85
N CYS A 31 -13.56 6.55 17.93
CA CYS A 31 -13.45 7.41 19.10
C CYS A 31 -14.70 8.27 19.32
N SER A 32 -15.26 8.86 18.26
CA SER A 32 -16.52 9.64 18.35
C SER A 32 -17.70 8.78 18.82
N SER A 33 -17.79 7.52 18.37
CA SER A 33 -18.83 6.61 18.86
C SER A 33 -18.58 6.14 20.30
N ALA A 34 -17.35 6.24 20.81
CA ALA A 34 -17.04 6.01 22.22
C ALA A 34 -17.45 7.20 23.09
N ASP A 35 -17.26 8.45 22.63
CA ASP A 35 -17.71 9.66 23.33
C ASP A 35 -19.24 9.74 23.40
N GLU A 36 -19.95 9.44 22.32
CA GLU A 36 -21.43 9.40 22.30
C GLU A 36 -21.98 8.35 23.28
N LYS A 37 -21.24 7.25 23.48
CA LYS A 37 -21.57 6.22 24.48
C LYS A 37 -21.17 6.63 25.89
N ALA A 38 -20.07 7.36 26.08
CA ALA A 38 -19.64 7.88 27.37
C ALA A 38 -20.67 8.88 27.94
N GLU A 39 -21.19 9.79 27.11
CA GLU A 39 -22.27 10.70 27.51
C GLU A 39 -23.61 9.98 27.74
N ALA A 40 -23.93 8.97 26.92
CA ALA A 40 -25.14 8.17 27.11
C ALA A 40 -25.10 7.29 28.39
N VAL A 41 -23.92 6.86 28.84
CA VAL A 41 -23.72 6.07 30.06
C VAL A 41 -23.98 6.90 31.32
N VAL A 42 -23.63 8.20 31.34
CA VAL A 42 -23.97 9.11 32.45
C VAL A 42 -25.49 9.27 32.60
N LYS A 43 -26.25 9.15 31.50
CA LYS A 43 -27.73 9.26 31.48
C LYS A 43 -28.51 7.95 31.66
N SER A 44 -27.87 6.77 31.61
CA SER A 44 -28.59 5.50 31.49
C SER A 44 -28.24 4.47 32.58
N LYS A 45 -28.68 4.73 33.82
CA LYS A 45 -29.03 3.64 34.76
C LYS A 45 -30.49 3.23 34.50
N LYS A 46 -30.72 2.38 33.50
CA LYS A 46 -31.80 1.36 33.45
C LYS A 46 -31.86 0.74 32.04
N LYS A 47 -31.43 -0.53 31.94
CA LYS A 47 -32.18 -1.69 31.42
C LYS A 47 -31.24 -2.65 30.67
N ALA A 48 -30.99 -3.78 31.34
CA ALA A 48 -30.37 -4.97 30.76
C ALA A 48 -31.41 -5.73 29.92
N SER A 49 -31.24 -5.73 28.59
CA SER A 49 -31.67 -6.78 27.64
C SER A 49 -31.44 -6.25 26.22
N GLY A 50 -30.38 -6.64 25.53
CA GLY A 50 -30.09 -6.00 24.23
C GLY A 50 -28.96 -6.59 23.39
N TRP A 51 -28.65 -7.88 23.48
CA TRP A 51 -27.74 -8.50 22.50
C TRP A 51 -28.35 -8.55 21.09
N GLN A 52 -29.67 -8.48 20.95
CA GLN A 52 -30.37 -8.55 19.67
C GLN A 52 -30.55 -7.20 18.96
N THR A 53 -30.44 -6.07 19.68
CA THR A 53 -30.58 -4.72 19.10
C THR A 53 -29.24 -4.08 18.68
N LEU A 54 -28.11 -4.70 19.06
CA LEU A 54 -26.78 -4.31 18.60
C LEU A 54 -26.49 -4.82 17.18
N ALA A 55 -26.99 -6.01 16.83
CA ALA A 55 -26.86 -6.59 15.49
C ALA A 55 -27.68 -5.84 14.43
N SER A 56 -28.90 -5.41 14.76
CA SER A 56 -29.74 -4.64 13.83
C SER A 56 -29.26 -3.20 13.61
N LYS A 57 -28.53 -2.61 14.57
CA LYS A 57 -27.88 -1.30 14.43
C LYS A 57 -26.55 -1.35 13.64
N ALA A 58 -25.92 -2.52 13.56
CA ALA A 58 -24.69 -2.71 12.76
C ALA A 58 -24.93 -2.52 11.26
N PHE A 59 -26.18 -2.66 10.78
CA PHE A 59 -26.58 -2.39 9.40
C PHE A 59 -27.01 -0.94 9.18
N THR A 60 -26.36 0.01 9.84
CA THR A 60 -26.50 1.42 9.47
C THR A 60 -25.71 1.63 8.17
N LYS A 61 -26.27 2.30 7.15
CA LYS A 61 -25.67 2.45 5.81
C LYS A 61 -24.19 2.87 5.84
N GLY A 62 -23.80 3.72 6.81
CA GLY A 62 -22.41 4.15 7.01
C GLY A 62 -21.46 3.06 7.53
N THR A 63 -21.95 2.06 8.27
CA THR A 63 -21.14 0.90 8.69
C THR A 63 -20.94 -0.07 7.52
N LEU A 64 -21.98 -0.27 6.70
CA LEU A 64 -21.89 -1.06 5.48
C LEU A 64 -20.90 -0.45 4.47
N LEU A 65 -20.97 0.86 4.25
CA LEU A 65 -20.05 1.59 3.36
C LEU A 65 -18.60 1.53 3.84
N MET A 66 -18.38 1.59 5.16
CA MET A 66 -17.05 1.46 5.74
C MET A 66 -16.50 0.04 5.61
N LEU A 67 -17.31 -0.99 5.87
CA LEU A 67 -16.91 -2.39 5.65
C LEU A 67 -16.59 -2.67 4.18
N LEU A 68 -17.35 -2.08 3.25
CA LEU A 68 -17.08 -2.17 1.82
C LEU A 68 -15.74 -1.51 1.47
N ALA A 69 -15.44 -0.34 2.04
CA ALA A 69 -14.14 0.32 1.86
C ALA A 69 -12.96 -0.51 2.42
N TRP A 70 -13.12 -1.16 3.57
CA TRP A 70 -12.13 -2.11 4.09
C TRP A 70 -11.98 -3.35 3.20
N GLY A 71 -13.08 -3.86 2.66
CA GLY A 71 -13.06 -4.97 1.70
C GLY A 71 -12.32 -4.62 0.41
N VAL A 72 -12.57 -3.42 -0.15
CA VAL A 72 -11.83 -2.90 -1.31
C VAL A 72 -10.35 -2.71 -0.98
N TRP A 73 -10.02 -2.23 0.22
CA TRP A 73 -8.64 -2.08 0.67
C TRP A 73 -7.91 -3.44 0.78
N VAL A 74 -8.56 -4.46 1.34
CA VAL A 74 -8.01 -5.84 1.42
C VAL A 74 -7.88 -6.47 0.04
N LEU A 75 -8.87 -6.29 -0.84
CA LEU A 75 -8.80 -6.74 -2.23
C LEU A 75 -7.65 -6.08 -2.98
N MET A 76 -7.43 -4.78 -2.75
CA MET A 76 -6.33 -4.06 -3.36
C MET A 76 -4.97 -4.50 -2.81
N LEU A 77 -4.87 -4.83 -1.51
CA LEU A 77 -3.68 -5.49 -0.95
C LEU A 77 -3.41 -6.85 -1.61
N PHE A 78 -4.45 -7.65 -1.82
CA PHE A 78 -4.32 -8.94 -2.50
C PHE A 78 -3.85 -8.75 -3.95
N TYR A 79 -4.38 -7.75 -4.65
CA TYR A 79 -3.94 -7.38 -6.00
C TYR A 79 -2.47 -6.94 -6.03
N VAL A 80 -2.03 -6.10 -5.08
CA VAL A 80 -0.62 -5.72 -4.93
C VAL A 80 0.24 -6.95 -4.64
N LYS A 81 -0.20 -7.86 -3.78
CA LYS A 81 0.56 -9.08 -3.45
C LYS A 81 0.69 -10.02 -4.65
N ALA A 82 -0.34 -10.11 -5.49
CA ALA A 82 -0.34 -10.89 -6.73
C ALA A 82 0.49 -10.21 -7.84
N ALA A 83 0.51 -8.87 -7.89
CA ALA A 83 1.21 -8.10 -8.91
C ALA A 83 2.67 -7.74 -8.56
N SER A 84 3.07 -7.85 -7.29
CA SER A 84 4.44 -7.51 -6.83
C SER A 84 5.47 -8.62 -7.03
N SER A 85 5.21 -9.58 -7.91
CA SER A 85 6.24 -10.51 -8.36
C SER A 85 7.31 -9.75 -9.12
N GLU A 86 8.47 -9.58 -8.48
CA GLU A 86 9.73 -9.08 -9.03
C GLU A 86 9.98 -7.56 -9.02
N ILE A 87 9.91 -6.93 -7.85
CA ILE A 87 10.77 -5.75 -7.61
C ILE A 87 12.19 -6.27 -7.39
N LYS A 88 12.95 -6.48 -8.47
CA LYS A 88 14.38 -6.78 -8.35
C LYS A 88 15.06 -5.54 -7.75
N PRO A 89 15.73 -5.65 -6.59
CA PRO A 89 16.47 -4.52 -6.03
C PRO A 89 17.54 -4.09 -7.04
N PHE A 90 17.66 -2.78 -7.26
CA PHE A 90 18.67 -2.23 -8.15
C PHE A 90 20.07 -2.53 -7.61
N ASP A 91 20.81 -3.41 -8.29
CA ASP A 91 22.19 -3.76 -7.96
C ASP A 91 23.15 -3.22 -9.03
N PRO A 92 23.89 -2.14 -8.74
CA PRO A 92 24.81 -1.53 -9.71
C PRO A 92 25.91 -2.49 -10.18
N PHE A 93 26.41 -3.36 -9.28
CA PHE A 93 27.51 -4.26 -9.59
C PHE A 93 27.04 -5.40 -10.50
N GLU A 94 25.81 -5.88 -10.28
CA GLU A 94 25.17 -6.86 -11.15
C GLU A 94 24.92 -6.31 -12.56
N ILE A 95 24.49 -5.05 -12.67
CA ILE A 95 24.27 -4.37 -13.98
C ILE A 95 25.60 -4.20 -14.73
N LEU A 96 26.68 -3.88 -14.01
CA LEU A 96 28.03 -3.80 -14.57
C LEU A 96 28.64 -5.18 -14.86
N GLY A 97 28.08 -6.26 -14.32
CA GLY A 97 28.60 -7.62 -14.41
C GLY A 97 29.91 -7.82 -13.64
N VAL A 98 30.11 -7.08 -12.55
CA VAL A 98 31.32 -7.13 -11.70
C VAL A 98 30.96 -7.60 -10.29
N GLU A 99 31.95 -8.12 -9.56
CA GLU A 99 31.76 -8.52 -8.16
C GLU A 99 31.58 -7.28 -7.26
N ARG A 100 30.89 -7.43 -6.12
CA ARG A 100 30.73 -6.36 -5.12
C ARG A 100 32.06 -5.90 -4.49
N THR A 101 33.10 -6.72 -4.61
CA THR A 101 34.47 -6.47 -4.13
C THR A 101 35.39 -5.92 -5.22
N ALA A 102 34.86 -5.66 -6.42
CA ALA A 102 35.65 -5.20 -7.57
C ALA A 102 36.32 -3.85 -7.29
N THR A 103 37.51 -3.67 -7.85
CA THR A 103 38.29 -2.44 -7.71
C THR A 103 37.78 -1.34 -8.63
N ASP A 104 38.04 -0.07 -8.28
CA ASP A 104 37.66 1.09 -9.10
C ASP A 104 38.12 0.99 -10.57
N LYS A 105 39.26 0.34 -10.81
CA LYS A 105 39.78 0.11 -12.16
C LYS A 105 38.88 -0.83 -12.97
N GLU A 106 38.37 -1.87 -12.35
CA GLU A 106 37.47 -2.86 -12.96
C GLU A 106 36.09 -2.25 -13.23
N ILE A 107 35.56 -1.50 -12.27
CA ILE A 107 34.29 -0.76 -12.43
C ILE A 107 34.37 0.20 -13.63
N LYS A 108 35.43 1.02 -13.72
CA LYS A 108 35.63 1.96 -14.83
C LYS A 108 35.75 1.24 -16.18
N LYS A 109 36.44 0.10 -16.20
CA LYS A 109 36.61 -0.71 -17.41
C LYS A 109 35.29 -1.32 -17.88
N ALA A 110 34.52 -1.91 -16.97
CA ALA A 110 33.21 -2.49 -17.24
C ALA A 110 32.22 -1.41 -17.73
N TYR A 111 32.18 -0.26 -17.05
CA TYR A 111 31.37 0.87 -17.44
C TYR A 111 31.68 1.34 -18.86
N ARG A 112 32.95 1.63 -19.19
CA ARG A 112 33.34 2.09 -20.54
C ARG A 112 32.92 1.10 -21.63
N LYS A 113 33.00 -0.20 -21.36
CA LYS A 113 32.59 -1.25 -22.30
C LYS A 113 31.07 -1.25 -22.54
N LEU A 114 30.27 -1.07 -21.49
CA LEU A 114 28.81 -0.99 -21.58
C LEU A 114 28.36 0.32 -22.23
N SER A 115 28.96 1.45 -21.85
CA SER A 115 28.66 2.77 -22.45
C SER A 115 28.90 2.78 -23.95
N LEU A 116 29.91 2.08 -24.47
CA LEU A 116 30.15 1.97 -25.92
C LEU A 116 29.12 1.11 -26.66
N GLN A 117 28.41 0.22 -25.97
CA GLN A 117 27.37 -0.64 -26.53
C GLN A 117 26.00 0.07 -26.53
N PHE A 118 25.67 0.75 -25.43
CA PHE A 118 24.41 1.45 -25.23
C PHE A 118 24.50 2.96 -25.50
N HIS A 119 25.55 3.43 -26.19
CA HIS A 119 25.67 4.84 -26.55
C HIS A 119 24.56 5.20 -27.54
N PRO A 120 23.74 6.25 -27.28
CA PRO A 120 22.62 6.61 -28.15
C PRO A 120 23.05 7.02 -29.55
N ASP A 121 24.31 7.45 -29.73
CA ASP A 121 24.90 7.82 -31.01
C ASP A 121 25.16 6.64 -31.97
N LYS A 122 25.03 5.39 -31.51
CA LYS A 122 25.27 4.18 -32.32
C LYS A 122 24.01 3.53 -32.90
N TYR A 123 22.82 3.97 -32.52
CA TYR A 123 21.56 3.49 -33.10
C TYR A 123 20.71 4.70 -33.52
N PRO A 124 20.41 4.86 -34.83
CA PRO A 124 19.51 5.92 -35.31
C PRO A 124 18.07 5.71 -34.83
#